data_AF-A0A2P2P577-F1
#
_entry.id   AF-A0A2P2P577-F1
#
_cell.length_a   1.000
_cell.length_b   1.000
_cell.length_c   1.000
_cell.angle_alpha   90.00
_cell.angle_beta   90.00
_cell.angle_gamma   90.00
#
_symmetry.space_group_name_H-M   'P 1'
#
loop_
_entity.id
_entity.type
_entity.pdbx_description
1 polymer ?
#
loop_
_entity_poly.entity_id
_entity_poly.type
_entity_poly.pdbx_seq_one_letter_code
_entity_poly.pdbx_strand_id
1 'polypeptide(L)'
;MMEEYYKLDHEGTIGDLKTRFKYAKVDPSRYGLKTHEILMSDDKDLNQYVSVKKLAPYREKEWKVPNNRRYQYKMMLKEHLRGKRKDEKTGKKNQKIEESNVDLTSLYGNAKRRRQKAELSLSRGRLWAYGKVPPGAKAKGKH
;
A
#
# COMPACT_ATOMS: atom_id res chain seq x y z
N MET A 1 3.17 16.09 -41.95
CA MET A 1 2.05 15.73 -41.05
C MET A 1 2.44 15.84 -39.58
N MET A 2 3.40 15.06 -39.05
CA MET A 2 3.82 15.20 -37.62
C MET A 2 4.56 16.52 -37.31
N GLU A 3 5.44 16.99 -38.19
CA GLU A 3 6.24 18.22 -37.98
C GLU A 3 5.40 19.50 -37.89
N GLU A 4 4.23 19.51 -38.51
CA GLU A 4 3.31 20.66 -38.51
C GLU A 4 2.58 20.78 -37.17
N TYR A 5 2.25 19.63 -36.56
CA TYR A 5 1.69 19.55 -35.21
C TYR A 5 2.69 20.00 -34.13
N TYR A 6 3.97 19.64 -34.29
CA TYR A 6 5.04 20.07 -33.38
C TYR A 6 5.44 21.56 -33.52
N LYS A 7 5.08 22.20 -34.64
CA LYS A 7 5.29 23.64 -34.88
C LYS A 7 4.15 24.52 -34.34
N LEU A 8 3.05 23.95 -33.88
CA LEU A 8 2.02 24.74 -33.20
C LEU A 8 2.53 25.14 -31.82
N ASP A 9 2.72 26.45 -31.60
CA ASP A 9 3.14 27.01 -30.31
C ASP A 9 2.10 26.88 -29.17
N HIS A 10 1.08 26.05 -29.35
CA HIS A 10 -0.03 25.86 -28.43
C HIS A 10 -0.54 24.43 -28.45
N GLU A 11 -0.77 23.89 -27.26
CA GLU A 11 -1.26 22.52 -27.05
C GLU A 11 -2.80 22.49 -27.00
N GLY A 12 -3.43 23.65 -26.83
CA GLY A 12 -4.88 23.80 -26.87
C GLY A 12 -5.31 25.23 -27.16
N THR A 13 -6.61 25.40 -27.39
CA THR A 13 -7.27 26.69 -27.55
C THR A 13 -8.50 26.74 -26.66
N ILE A 14 -8.57 27.72 -25.75
CA ILE A 14 -9.78 28.00 -24.98
C ILE A 14 -10.44 29.22 -25.64
N GLY A 15 -11.50 28.98 -26.41
CA GLY A 15 -12.06 29.98 -27.30
C GLY A 15 -11.02 30.41 -28.34
N ASP A 16 -10.62 31.68 -28.29
CA ASP A 16 -9.62 32.29 -29.18
C ASP A 16 -8.20 32.38 -28.56
N LEU A 17 -8.04 32.00 -27.29
CA LEU A 17 -6.74 32.06 -26.60
C LEU A 17 -5.95 30.78 -26.86
N LYS A 18 -4.83 30.91 -27.59
CA LYS A 18 -3.84 29.84 -27.76
C LYS A 18 -3.11 29.59 -26.44
N THR A 19 -3.29 28.41 -25.85
CA THR A 19 -2.72 28.06 -24.55
C THR A 19 -1.61 27.01 -24.69
N ARG A 20 -0.54 27.22 -23.93
CA ARG A 20 0.56 26.27 -23.77
C ARG A 20 0.95 26.21 -22.31
N PHE A 21 1.00 25.01 -21.74
CA PHE A 21 1.46 24.84 -20.37
C PHE A 21 2.97 25.08 -20.29
N LYS A 22 3.40 25.90 -19.33
CA LYS A 22 4.83 26.08 -19.03
C LYS A 22 5.25 24.98 -18.07
N TYR A 23 6.03 24.02 -18.57
CA TYR A 23 6.60 22.97 -17.74
C TYR A 23 7.83 23.47 -16.99
N ALA A 24 7.91 23.14 -15.70
CA ALA A 24 9.13 23.33 -14.92
C ALA A 24 10.09 22.15 -15.16
N LYS A 25 11.38 22.44 -15.32
CA LYS A 25 12.41 21.39 -15.29
C LYS A 25 12.55 20.89 -13.85
N VAL A 26 12.49 19.58 -13.67
CA VAL A 26 12.62 18.91 -12.37
C VAL A 26 13.82 17.97 -12.40
N ASP A 27 14.47 17.81 -11.24
CA ASP A 27 15.61 16.92 -11.14
C ASP A 27 15.19 15.43 -11.18
N PRO A 28 15.94 14.58 -11.90
CA PRO A 28 15.63 13.16 -11.97
C PRO A 28 15.90 12.47 -10.63
N SER A 29 14.89 11.77 -10.09
CA SER A 29 15.01 11.01 -8.83
C SER A 29 14.81 9.52 -9.05
N ARG A 30 15.84 8.70 -8.73
CA ARG A 30 15.80 7.23 -8.86
C ARG A 30 15.59 6.50 -7.52
N TYR A 31 15.60 7.20 -6.39
CA TYR A 31 15.50 6.64 -5.03
C TYR A 31 16.45 5.46 -4.70
N GLY A 32 17.50 5.24 -5.51
CA GLY A 32 18.44 4.13 -5.35
C GLY A 32 17.96 2.77 -5.85
N LEU A 33 16.83 2.70 -6.58
CA LEU A 33 16.30 1.47 -7.18
C LEU A 33 16.57 1.41 -8.69
N LYS A 34 16.76 0.20 -9.19
CA LYS A 34 16.77 -0.08 -10.64
C LYS A 34 15.36 -0.42 -11.11
N THR A 35 15.10 -0.25 -12.40
CA THR A 35 13.77 -0.49 -13.01
C THR A 35 13.26 -1.90 -12.76
N HIS A 36 14.11 -2.93 -12.90
CA HIS A 36 13.71 -4.31 -12.63
C HIS A 36 13.38 -4.55 -11.15
N GLU A 37 14.06 -3.88 -10.21
CA GLU A 37 13.79 -4.01 -8.77
C GLU A 37 12.38 -3.48 -8.47
N ILE A 38 11.99 -2.35 -9.09
CA ILE A 38 10.66 -1.77 -8.95
C ILE A 38 9.60 -2.71 -9.53
N LEU A 39 9.80 -3.21 -10.75
CA LEU A 39 8.82 -4.07 -11.43
C LEU A 39 8.61 -5.44 -10.77
N MET A 40 9.61 -5.96 -10.05
CA MET A 40 9.53 -7.23 -9.34
C MET A 40 8.98 -7.11 -7.91
N SER A 41 8.83 -5.89 -7.39
CA SER A 41 8.44 -5.62 -6.01
C SER A 41 6.96 -5.33 -5.89
N ASP A 42 6.38 -5.68 -4.74
CA ASP A 42 5.00 -5.36 -4.43
C ASP A 42 4.88 -3.89 -3.95
N ASP A 43 3.72 -3.29 -4.18
CA ASP A 43 3.41 -1.91 -3.75
C ASP A 43 3.60 -1.70 -2.25
N LYS A 44 3.36 -2.74 -1.43
CA LYS A 44 3.56 -2.67 0.02
C LYS A 44 5.03 -2.47 0.38
N ASP A 45 5.93 -3.21 -0.26
CA ASP A 45 7.37 -3.13 -0.02
C ASP A 45 7.94 -1.81 -0.52
N LEU A 46 7.47 -1.34 -1.68
CA LEU A 46 7.83 -0.02 -2.23
C LEU A 46 7.38 1.10 -1.28
N ASN A 47 6.16 1.02 -0.74
CA ASN A 47 5.65 2.01 0.21
C ASN A 47 6.37 2.02 1.56
N GLN A 48 6.85 0.85 2.02
CA GLN A 48 7.71 0.77 3.21
C GLN A 48 9.08 1.40 2.95
N TYR A 49 9.63 1.20 1.76
CA TYR A 49 10.92 1.76 1.37
C TYR A 49 10.86 3.29 1.21
N VAL A 50 9.90 3.79 0.44
CA VAL A 50 9.56 5.21 0.30
C VAL A 50 8.06 5.39 0.43
N SER A 51 7.62 6.11 1.46
CA SER A 51 6.19 6.37 1.63
C SER A 51 5.68 7.37 0.60
N VAL A 52 4.43 7.19 0.13
CA VAL A 52 3.77 8.08 -0.84
C VAL A 52 3.82 9.56 -0.42
N LYS A 53 3.76 9.84 0.88
CA LYS A 53 3.86 11.21 1.42
C LYS A 53 5.18 11.91 1.03
N LYS A 54 6.25 11.15 0.80
CA LYS A 54 7.56 11.67 0.38
C LYS A 54 7.62 12.04 -1.11
N LEU A 55 6.66 11.57 -1.90
CA LEU A 55 6.55 11.85 -3.34
C LEU A 55 5.65 13.07 -3.65
N ALA A 56 5.09 13.72 -2.62
CA ALA A 56 4.16 14.83 -2.80
C ALA A 56 4.87 16.07 -3.40
N PRO A 57 4.27 16.74 -4.41
CA PRO A 57 4.90 17.86 -5.14
C PRO A 57 5.31 19.06 -4.27
N TYR A 58 4.57 19.38 -3.21
CA TYR A 58 4.77 20.61 -2.42
C TYR A 58 5.63 20.41 -1.18
N ARG A 59 6.65 19.53 -1.26
CA ARG A 59 7.53 19.25 -0.13
C ARG A 59 8.88 19.93 -0.36
N GLU A 60 9.14 20.97 0.42
CA GLU A 60 10.31 21.86 0.24
C GLU A 60 11.68 21.17 0.37
N LYS A 61 11.74 20.01 1.05
CA LYS A 61 12.99 19.29 1.28
C LYS A 61 13.08 18.04 0.42
N GLU A 62 14.03 18.06 -0.52
CA GLU A 62 14.46 16.87 -1.25
C GLU A 62 14.95 15.80 -0.27
N TRP A 63 14.20 14.71 -0.18
CA TRP A 63 14.56 13.60 0.68
C TRP A 63 15.34 12.55 -0.10
N LYS A 64 16.59 12.31 0.30
CA LYS A 64 17.44 11.26 -0.25
C LYS A 64 17.36 10.02 0.65
N VAL A 65 17.18 8.85 0.03
CA VAL A 65 17.21 7.57 0.76
C VAL A 65 18.62 7.34 1.32
N PRO A 66 18.80 7.13 2.64
CA PRO A 66 20.11 6.87 3.22
C PRO A 66 20.68 5.52 2.74
N ASN A 67 21.99 5.43 2.61
CA ASN A 67 22.67 4.23 2.08
C ASN A 67 22.36 2.96 2.87
N ASN A 68 22.21 3.05 4.19
CA ASN A 68 21.84 1.90 5.02
C ASN A 68 20.47 1.34 4.61
N ARG A 69 19.44 2.19 4.42
CA ARG A 69 18.13 1.72 3.92
C ARG A 69 18.22 1.06 2.55
N ARG A 70 19.01 1.63 1.64
CA ARG A 70 19.23 1.05 0.30
C ARG A 70 19.80 -0.36 0.41
N TYR A 71 20.78 -0.55 1.28
CA TYR A 71 21.41 -1.84 1.50
C TYR A 71 20.40 -2.87 2.08
N GLN A 72 19.66 -2.48 3.12
CA GLN A 72 18.66 -3.35 3.75
C GLN A 72 17.58 -3.79 2.75
N TYR A 73 17.08 -2.86 1.94
CA TYR A 73 16.08 -3.16 0.92
C TYR A 73 16.60 -4.13 -0.14
N LYS A 74 17.84 -3.96 -0.60
CA LYS A 74 18.46 -4.91 -1.55
C LYS A 74 18.63 -6.31 -0.99
N MET A 75 18.96 -6.43 0.31
CA MET A 75 19.03 -7.74 0.96
C MET A 75 17.66 -8.40 1.04
N MET A 76 16.64 -7.66 1.45
CA MET A 76 15.23 -8.13 1.48
C MET A 76 14.78 -8.60 0.10
N LEU A 77 15.03 -7.81 -0.95
CA LEU A 77 14.64 -8.16 -2.32
C LEU A 77 15.34 -9.42 -2.82
N LYS A 78 16.62 -9.60 -2.48
CA LYS A 78 17.39 -10.80 -2.82
C LYS A 78 16.81 -12.05 -2.14
N GLU A 79 16.38 -11.93 -0.88
CA GLU A 79 15.75 -13.04 -0.15
C GLU A 79 14.37 -13.38 -0.72
N HIS A 80 13.53 -12.39 -1.02
CA HIS A 80 12.24 -12.63 -1.70
C HIS A 80 12.42 -13.35 -3.04
N LEU A 81 13.43 -12.96 -3.83
CA LEU A 81 13.73 -13.58 -5.12
C LEU A 81 14.33 -14.99 -4.99
N ARG A 82 14.94 -15.33 -3.84
CA ARG A 82 15.40 -16.70 -3.52
C ARG A 82 14.25 -17.58 -3.04
N GLY A 83 13.34 -17.03 -2.23
CA GLY A 83 12.12 -17.71 -1.75
C GLY A 83 11.22 -18.15 -2.91
N LYS A 84 10.84 -17.20 -3.79
CA LYS A 84 10.00 -17.50 -4.97
C LYS A 84 10.57 -18.62 -5.83
N ARG A 85 11.90 -18.64 -6.05
CA ARG A 85 12.57 -19.71 -6.82
C ARG A 85 12.57 -21.08 -6.15
N LYS A 86 12.45 -21.14 -4.82
CA LYS A 86 12.30 -22.41 -4.11
C LYS A 86 10.86 -22.91 -4.18
N ASP A 87 9.89 -22.03 -3.96
CA ASP A 87 8.46 -22.37 -4.00
C ASP A 87 8.01 -22.84 -5.39
N GLU A 88 8.53 -22.25 -6.47
CA GLU A 88 8.29 -22.72 -7.84
C GLU A 88 8.88 -24.12 -8.12
N LYS A 89 9.96 -24.51 -7.43
CA LYS A 89 10.59 -25.82 -7.57
C LYS A 89 9.86 -26.91 -6.78
N THR A 90 9.34 -26.59 -5.60
CA THR A 90 8.51 -27.52 -4.79
C THR A 90 7.08 -27.64 -5.32
N GLY A 91 6.50 -26.57 -5.87
CA GLY A 91 5.14 -26.59 -6.43
C GLY A 91 4.97 -27.51 -7.65
N LYS A 92 6.03 -27.74 -8.44
CA LYS A 92 6.01 -28.70 -9.57
C LYS A 92 6.03 -30.17 -9.13
N LYS A 93 6.34 -30.48 -7.86
CA LYS A 93 6.39 -31.86 -7.35
C LYS A 93 5.07 -32.32 -6.68
N ASN A 94 4.19 -31.39 -6.33
CA ASN A 94 2.95 -31.66 -5.59
C ASN A 94 1.65 -31.62 -6.44
N GLN A 95 1.74 -31.61 -7.78
CA GLN A 95 0.55 -31.76 -8.64
C GLN A 95 0.06 -33.22 -8.80
N LYS A 96 0.41 -34.11 -7.87
CA LYS A 96 -0.16 -35.45 -7.83
C LYS A 96 -0.53 -35.81 -6.39
N ILE A 97 -1.84 -35.64 -6.12
CA ILE A 97 -2.64 -36.19 -5.01
C ILE A 97 -2.34 -35.57 -3.64
N GLU A 98 -3.34 -34.86 -3.09
CA GLU A 98 -3.83 -35.08 -1.71
C GLU A 98 -5.06 -34.18 -1.44
N GLU A 99 -6.24 -34.82 -1.39
CA GLU A 99 -7.47 -34.25 -0.84
C GLU A 99 -7.31 -34.14 0.69
N SER A 100 -6.85 -32.99 1.17
CA SER A 100 -6.84 -32.72 2.61
C SER A 100 -8.18 -32.11 3.03
N ASN A 101 -8.97 -32.85 3.80
CA ASN A 101 -10.14 -32.37 4.52
C ASN A 101 -9.76 -31.19 5.45
N VAL A 102 -10.03 -29.95 5.03
CA VAL A 102 -9.85 -28.77 5.88
C VAL A 102 -11.21 -28.43 6.50
N ASP A 103 -11.29 -28.58 7.82
CA ASP A 103 -12.53 -28.42 8.59
C ASP A 103 -12.98 -26.93 8.62
N LEU A 104 -13.94 -26.60 7.76
CA LEU A 104 -14.49 -25.25 7.49
C LEU A 104 -15.11 -24.56 8.73
N THR A 105 -15.36 -25.31 9.80
CA THR A 105 -16.01 -24.83 11.03
C THR A 105 -15.08 -23.97 11.91
N SER A 106 -13.78 -24.25 11.91
CA SER A 106 -12.75 -23.55 12.70
C SER A 106 -12.52 -22.10 12.25
N LEU A 107 -12.64 -21.83 10.95
CA LEU A 107 -12.44 -20.50 10.36
C LEU A 107 -13.61 -19.54 10.67
N TYR A 108 -14.85 -20.06 10.70
CA TYR A 108 -16.04 -19.24 10.91
C TYR A 108 -16.16 -18.73 12.37
N GLY A 109 -15.73 -19.53 13.35
CA GLY A 109 -15.74 -19.14 14.77
C GLY A 109 -14.76 -18.01 15.10
N ASN A 110 -13.57 -18.04 14.49
CA ASN A 110 -12.52 -17.04 14.72
C ASN A 110 -12.85 -15.67 14.11
N ALA A 111 -13.57 -15.64 12.99
CA ALA A 111 -14.03 -14.40 12.36
C ALA A 111 -15.06 -13.64 13.22
N LYS A 112 -16.02 -14.36 13.83
CA LYS A 112 -17.06 -13.77 14.71
C LYS A 112 -16.47 -13.16 15.98
N ARG A 113 -15.52 -13.86 16.61
CA ARG A 113 -14.81 -13.39 17.82
C ARG A 113 -13.97 -12.14 17.55
N ARG A 114 -13.36 -12.03 16.36
CA ARG A 114 -12.61 -10.83 15.94
C ARG A 114 -13.51 -9.60 15.75
N ARG A 115 -14.70 -9.77 15.15
CA ARG A 115 -15.67 -8.68 15.00
C ARG A 115 -16.16 -8.15 16.35
N GLN A 116 -16.48 -9.03 17.30
CA GLN A 116 -16.91 -8.62 18.65
C GLN A 116 -15.82 -7.86 19.41
N LYS A 117 -14.55 -8.29 19.32
CA LYS A 117 -13.43 -7.56 19.92
C LYS A 117 -13.20 -6.20 19.28
N ALA A 118 -13.41 -6.06 17.96
CA ALA A 118 -13.31 -4.78 17.27
C ALA A 118 -14.41 -3.80 17.69
N GLU A 119 -15.64 -4.29 17.88
CA GLU A 119 -16.75 -3.46 18.37
C GLU A 119 -16.52 -2.92 19.78
N LEU A 120 -15.87 -3.70 20.66
CA LEU A 120 -15.52 -3.30 22.02
C LEU A 120 -14.20 -2.52 22.14
N SER A 121 -13.47 -2.33 21.03
CA SER A 121 -12.22 -1.56 21.01
C SER A 121 -12.42 -0.03 21.03
N LEU A 122 -13.67 0.44 20.94
CA LEU A 122 -14.06 1.84 20.96
C LEU A 122 -14.12 2.39 22.40
N SER A 123 -13.82 3.67 22.58
CA SER A 123 -13.94 4.31 23.91
C SER A 123 -15.36 4.27 24.44
N ARG A 124 -15.52 4.26 25.77
CA ARG A 124 -16.81 4.17 26.48
C ARG A 124 -17.85 5.17 25.95
N GLY A 125 -17.44 6.41 25.66
CA GLY A 125 -18.31 7.43 25.09
C GLY A 125 -18.77 7.14 23.66
N ARG A 126 -17.91 6.58 22.80
CA ARG A 126 -18.29 6.17 21.44
C ARG A 126 -19.23 4.97 21.44
N LEU A 127 -19.02 4.03 22.36
CA LEU A 127 -19.93 2.89 22.55
C LEU A 127 -21.34 3.33 22.95
N TRP A 128 -21.45 4.34 23.83
CA TRP A 128 -22.72 4.95 24.23
C TRP A 128 -23.43 5.63 23.05
N ALA A 129 -22.70 6.45 22.28
CA ALA A 129 -23.25 7.15 21.11
C ALA A 129 -23.80 6.19 20.04
N TYR A 130 -23.17 5.02 19.87
CA TYR A 130 -23.64 3.98 18.93
C TYR A 130 -24.70 3.03 19.51
N GLY A 131 -25.18 3.26 20.74
CA GLY A 131 -26.21 2.42 21.36
C GLY A 131 -25.77 0.98 21.62
N LYS A 132 -24.46 0.70 21.65
CA LYS A 132 -23.87 -0.64 21.85
C LYS A 132 -23.66 -1.02 23.31
N VAL A 133 -24.12 -0.16 24.23
CA VAL A 133 -24.12 -0.44 25.67
C VAL A 133 -25.46 -1.09 26.03
N PRO A 134 -25.49 -2.23 26.74
CA PRO A 134 -26.74 -2.85 27.15
C PRO A 134 -27.56 -1.89 28.04
N PRO A 135 -28.88 -1.75 27.83
CA PRO A 135 -29.70 -0.88 28.65
C PRO A 135 -29.77 -1.43 30.09
N GLY A 136 -29.09 -0.76 31.01
CA GLY A 136 -29.42 -0.75 32.43
C GLY A 136 -29.02 -1.95 33.28
N ALA A 137 -27.73 -2.08 33.61
CA ALA A 137 -27.38 -2.53 34.96
C ALA A 137 -27.55 -1.31 35.89
N LYS A 138 -28.65 -1.25 36.63
CA LYS A 138 -28.88 -0.18 37.60
C LYS A 138 -27.69 -0.10 38.56
N ALA A 139 -27.07 1.08 38.65
CA ALA A 139 -26.11 1.37 39.70
C ALA A 139 -26.82 1.20 41.05
N LYS A 140 -26.47 0.16 41.81
CA LYS A 140 -26.79 0.12 43.23
C LYS A 140 -25.92 1.18 43.89
N GLY A 141 -26.54 2.31 44.26
CA GLY A 141 -25.96 3.24 45.22
C GLY A 141 -25.63 2.46 46.49
N LYS A 142 -24.39 2.59 46.95
CA LYS A 142 -24.00 2.25 48.32
C LYS A 142 -24.22 3.51 49.16
N HIS A 143 -24.67 3.26 50.39
CA HIS A 143 -25.01 4.19 51.48
C HIS A 143 -24.25 5.51 51.52
#